data_AF-A0A0T5PCC1-F1
#
_entry.id   AF-A0A0T5PCC1-F1
#
_cell.length_a   1.000
_cell.length_b   1.000
_cell.length_c   1.000
_cell.angle_alpha   90.00
_cell.angle_beta   90.00
_cell.angle_gamma   90.00
#
_symmetry.space_group_name_H-M   'P 1'
#
loop_
_entity.id
_entity.type
_entity.pdbx_description
1 polymer ?
#
loop_
_entity_poly.entity_id
_entity_poly.type
_entity_poly.pdbx_seq_one_letter_code
_entity_poly.pdbx_strand_id
1 'polypeptide(L)'
;MSGDPFDAAIAARGLAVAPAVRAFHAGEGVYEGRAEITRGRHVLVRLGLWLAGMPPEGRDVPVRVRVTGDRDGSVWRRDFGGHVTVSRLRHDRSSGHVEERFGPVRLALSVTVEGGALVVGVAGMSVLGVPVPKGLRPVSETREFEDEDGRFRFDVGARIPWLGPVIRYEGWLEPAPQARVSGSPAIPPRSSRSAGSPR
;
A
#
# COMPACT_ATOMS: atom_id res chain seq x y z
N MET A 1 5.61 -5.34 -16.30
CA MET A 1 5.67 -3.95 -15.77
C MET A 1 5.10 -4.03 -14.37
N SER A 2 5.78 -3.50 -13.35
CA SER A 2 5.28 -3.55 -11.97
C SER A 2 3.86 -2.98 -11.93
N GLY A 3 2.96 -3.68 -11.25
CA GLY A 3 1.59 -3.24 -11.07
C GLY A 3 1.49 -2.02 -10.14
N ASP A 4 2.54 -1.71 -9.37
CA ASP A 4 2.48 -0.67 -8.35
C ASP A 4 2.99 0.71 -8.85
N PRO A 5 2.17 1.79 -8.78
CA PRO A 5 2.54 3.14 -9.19
C PRO A 5 3.77 3.73 -8.51
N PHE A 6 4.09 3.31 -7.28
CA PHE A 6 5.29 3.77 -6.59
C PHE A 6 6.57 3.29 -7.27
N ASP A 7 6.61 2.07 -7.81
CA ASP A 7 7.76 1.60 -8.61
C ASP A 7 7.98 2.48 -9.83
N ALA A 8 6.90 2.83 -10.53
CA ALA A 8 6.98 3.74 -11.68
C ALA A 8 7.48 5.13 -11.29
N ALA A 9 7.06 5.66 -10.14
CA ALA A 9 7.51 6.96 -9.64
C ALA A 9 8.98 6.93 -9.18
N ILE A 10 9.40 5.87 -8.50
CA ILE A 10 10.80 5.61 -8.09
C ILE A 10 11.69 5.55 -9.32
N ALA A 11 11.31 4.77 -10.33
CA ALA A 11 12.06 4.59 -11.56
C ALA A 11 12.14 5.89 -12.38
N ALA A 12 11.02 6.60 -12.56
CA ALA A 12 10.98 7.85 -13.31
C ALA A 12 11.86 8.96 -12.72
N ARG A 13 12.09 8.93 -11.40
CA ARG A 13 12.96 9.88 -10.69
C ARG A 13 14.37 9.37 -10.43
N GLY A 14 14.70 8.14 -10.85
CA GLY A 14 16.02 7.53 -10.62
C GLY A 14 16.36 7.36 -9.14
N LEU A 15 15.37 7.10 -8.29
CA LEU A 15 15.57 7.02 -6.84
C LEU A 15 16.24 5.71 -6.42
N ALA A 16 17.31 5.84 -5.63
CA ALA A 16 17.97 4.73 -4.98
C ALA A 16 17.29 4.44 -3.63
N VAL A 17 16.41 3.44 -3.61
CA VAL A 17 15.74 2.93 -2.40
C VAL A 17 16.37 1.63 -1.92
N ALA A 18 16.20 1.34 -0.62
CA ALA A 18 16.66 0.10 0.00
C ALA A 18 16.06 -1.16 -0.67
N PRO A 19 16.76 -2.32 -0.63
CA PRO A 19 16.29 -3.56 -1.26
C PRO A 19 14.87 -3.98 -0.86
N ALA A 20 14.52 -3.95 0.42
CA ALA A 20 13.20 -4.32 0.92
C ALA A 20 12.10 -3.38 0.40
N VAL A 21 12.37 -2.07 0.33
CA VAL A 21 11.45 -1.07 -0.25
C VAL A 21 11.24 -1.35 -1.74
N ARG A 22 12.34 -1.62 -2.47
CA ARG A 22 12.26 -1.99 -3.89
C ARG A 22 11.45 -3.28 -4.08
N ALA A 23 11.68 -4.30 -3.26
CA ALA A 23 10.98 -5.58 -3.34
C ALA A 23 9.49 -5.46 -3.01
N PHE A 24 9.13 -4.60 -2.06
CA PHE A 24 7.73 -4.31 -1.74
C PHE A 24 6.98 -3.66 -2.91
N HIS A 25 7.61 -2.70 -3.60
CA HIS A 25 7.00 -2.02 -4.76
C HIS A 25 7.16 -2.75 -6.10
N ALA A 26 8.03 -3.77 -6.20
CA ALA A 26 8.35 -4.44 -7.46
C ALA A 26 7.16 -5.16 -8.11
N GLY A 27 6.06 -5.41 -7.39
CA GLY A 27 4.89 -6.01 -8.01
C GLY A 27 3.74 -6.32 -7.07
N GLU A 28 2.85 -7.16 -7.57
CA GLU A 28 1.68 -7.64 -6.84
C GLU A 28 2.06 -8.67 -5.79
N GLY A 29 1.31 -8.69 -4.69
CA GLY A 29 1.64 -9.59 -3.61
C GLY A 29 0.70 -9.47 -2.42
N VAL A 30 0.88 -10.40 -1.49
CA VAL A 30 0.31 -10.32 -0.16
C VAL A 30 1.46 -10.21 0.82
N TYR A 31 1.37 -9.27 1.73
CA TYR A 31 2.36 -9.00 2.75
C TYR A 31 1.68 -9.00 4.11
N GLU A 32 2.37 -9.54 5.10
CA GLU A 32 1.86 -9.70 6.47
C GLU A 32 2.88 -9.16 7.47
N GLY A 33 2.39 -8.65 8.60
CA GLY A 33 3.26 -8.10 9.64
C GLY A 33 2.48 -7.48 10.79
N ARG A 34 3.10 -6.49 11.44
CA ARG A 34 2.58 -5.85 12.66
C ARG A 34 2.72 -4.34 12.59
N ALA A 35 1.76 -3.62 13.17
CA ALA A 35 1.80 -2.17 13.26
C ALA A 35 1.30 -1.65 14.61
N GLU A 36 1.84 -0.50 15.01
CA GLU A 36 1.24 0.39 16.00
C GLU A 36 0.52 1.52 15.28
N ILE A 37 -0.70 1.82 15.73
CA ILE A 37 -1.57 2.84 15.16
C ILE A 37 -1.89 3.84 16.24
N THR A 38 -1.44 5.09 16.05
CA THR A 38 -1.76 6.20 16.95
C THR A 38 -2.61 7.23 16.21
N ARG A 39 -3.59 7.80 16.91
CA ARG A 39 -4.51 8.80 16.36
C ARG A 39 -4.40 10.11 17.12
N GLY A 40 -4.60 11.21 16.41
CA GLY A 40 -4.76 12.52 17.01
C GLY A 40 -5.94 12.56 17.98
N ARG A 41 -5.78 13.30 19.07
CA ARG A 41 -6.79 13.44 20.13
C ARG A 41 -7.87 14.47 19.80
N HIS A 42 -7.63 15.35 18.83
CA HIS A 42 -8.56 16.43 18.49
C HIS A 42 -9.87 15.88 17.89
N VAL A 43 -11.02 16.44 18.28
CA VAL A 43 -12.35 15.95 17.86
C VAL A 43 -12.52 15.99 16.34
N LEU A 44 -12.11 17.09 15.69
CA LEU A 44 -12.15 17.21 14.22
C LEU A 44 -11.27 16.16 13.53
N VAL A 45 -10.13 15.79 14.13
CA VAL A 45 -9.28 14.70 13.61
C VAL A 45 -10.04 13.38 13.70
N ARG A 46 -10.64 13.07 14.85
CA ARG A 46 -11.39 11.83 15.06
C ARG A 46 -12.56 11.70 14.10
N LEU A 47 -13.32 12.78 13.88
CA LEU A 47 -14.41 12.81 12.90
C LEU A 47 -13.90 12.61 11.47
N GLY A 48 -12.81 13.30 11.10
CA GLY A 48 -12.21 13.16 9.77
C GLY A 48 -11.72 11.73 9.50
N LEU A 49 -11.06 11.10 10.49
CA LEU A 49 -10.61 9.71 10.40
C LEU A 49 -11.78 8.72 10.27
N TRP A 50 -12.87 8.96 11.00
CA TRP A 50 -14.08 8.15 10.89
C TRP A 50 -14.71 8.26 9.50
N LEU A 51 -14.86 9.48 8.97
CA LEU A 51 -15.37 9.73 7.61
C LEU A 51 -14.48 9.11 6.53
N ALA A 52 -13.16 9.13 6.73
CA ALA A 52 -12.19 8.52 5.83
C ALA A 52 -12.12 6.98 5.97
N GLY A 53 -12.81 6.38 6.95
CA GLY A 53 -12.80 4.95 7.19
C GLY A 53 -11.43 4.42 7.66
N MET A 54 -10.66 5.23 8.39
CA MET A 54 -9.35 4.84 8.90
C MET A 54 -9.47 3.82 10.05
N PRO A 55 -8.49 2.92 10.26
CA PRO A 55 -8.52 1.88 11.30
C PRO A 55 -8.29 2.45 12.70
N PRO A 56 -8.89 1.84 13.75
CA PRO A 56 -8.80 2.30 15.14
C PRO A 56 -7.36 2.37 15.66
N GLU A 57 -7.15 3.11 16.75
CA GLU A 57 -5.87 3.09 17.47
C GLU A 57 -5.63 1.70 18.07
N GLY A 58 -4.37 1.28 18.13
CA GLY A 58 -4.02 -0.05 18.62
C GLY A 58 -2.52 -0.29 18.62
N ARG A 59 -2.07 -1.20 19.49
CA ARG A 59 -0.67 -1.65 19.57
C ARG A 59 -0.57 -3.08 19.05
N ASP A 60 0.53 -3.38 18.38
CA ASP A 60 0.83 -4.71 17.86
C ASP A 60 -0.32 -5.32 17.02
N VAL A 61 -0.93 -4.47 16.19
CA VAL A 61 -2.06 -4.82 15.34
C VAL A 61 -1.55 -5.70 14.19
N PRO A 62 -2.13 -6.90 13.96
CA PRO A 62 -1.82 -7.67 12.76
C PRO A 62 -2.20 -6.90 11.51
N VAL A 63 -1.27 -6.80 10.57
CA VAL A 63 -1.47 -6.10 9.29
C VAL A 63 -1.34 -7.09 8.14
N ARG A 64 -2.28 -7.02 7.20
CA ARG A 64 -2.19 -7.72 5.92
C ARG A 64 -2.44 -6.75 4.78
N VAL A 65 -1.45 -6.59 3.91
CA VAL A 65 -1.54 -5.75 2.72
C VAL A 65 -1.58 -6.64 1.49
N ARG A 66 -2.59 -6.44 0.64
CA ARG A 66 -2.66 -7.06 -0.69
C ARG A 66 -2.55 -5.96 -1.72
N VAL A 67 -1.54 -6.06 -2.57
CA VAL A 67 -1.33 -5.21 -3.74
C VAL A 67 -1.75 -6.02 -4.96
N THR A 68 -2.71 -5.51 -5.72
CA THR A 68 -3.18 -6.12 -6.97
C THR A 68 -3.08 -5.09 -8.07
N GLY A 69 -2.49 -5.46 -9.19
CA GLY A 69 -2.32 -4.61 -10.35
C GLY A 69 -3.63 -4.53 -11.14
N ASP A 70 -3.85 -3.38 -11.76
CA ASP A 70 -4.90 -3.11 -12.72
C ASP A 70 -4.26 -2.46 -13.97
N ARG A 71 -5.02 -2.34 -15.06
CA ARG A 71 -4.56 -1.77 -16.34
C ARG A 71 -3.91 -0.39 -16.19
N ASP A 72 -4.36 0.40 -15.22
CA ASP A 72 -3.95 1.80 -15.04
C ASP A 72 -3.18 2.07 -13.72
N GLY A 73 -2.86 1.04 -12.92
CA GLY A 73 -2.23 1.22 -11.61
C GLY A 73 -2.44 0.03 -10.68
N SER A 74 -2.69 0.28 -9.39
CA SER A 74 -2.90 -0.79 -8.40
C SER A 74 -4.10 -0.54 -7.48
N VAL A 75 -4.63 -1.62 -6.94
CA VAL A 75 -5.58 -1.63 -5.82
C VAL A 75 -4.83 -2.16 -4.60
N TRP A 76 -4.78 -1.34 -3.55
CA TRP A 76 -4.22 -1.75 -2.27
C TRP A 76 -5.36 -2.04 -1.30
N ARG A 77 -5.42 -3.27 -0.79
CA ARG A 77 -6.31 -3.66 0.30
C ARG A 77 -5.47 -3.89 1.55
N ARG A 78 -5.71 -3.10 2.59
CA ARG A 78 -5.00 -3.19 3.87
C ARG A 78 -5.97 -3.63 4.95
N ASP A 79 -5.61 -4.66 5.70
CA ASP A 79 -6.40 -5.22 6.79
C ASP A 79 -5.63 -4.99 8.09
N PHE A 80 -6.18 -4.17 8.98
CA PHE A 80 -5.60 -3.83 10.28
C PHE A 80 -6.45 -4.47 11.37
N GLY A 81 -6.09 -5.69 11.78
CA GLY A 81 -6.81 -6.43 12.81
C GLY A 81 -8.30 -6.62 12.52
N GLY A 82 -8.69 -6.82 11.26
CA GLY A 82 -10.08 -6.94 10.82
C GLY A 82 -10.70 -5.65 10.27
N HIS A 83 -10.05 -4.49 10.46
CA HIS A 83 -10.47 -3.23 9.85
C HIS A 83 -9.85 -3.08 8.46
N VAL A 84 -10.69 -3.13 7.42
CA VAL A 84 -10.22 -3.11 6.03
C VAL A 84 -10.30 -1.71 5.43
N THR A 85 -9.18 -1.24 4.88
CA THR A 85 -9.12 -0.08 4.00
C THR A 85 -8.76 -0.49 2.58
N VAL A 86 -9.32 0.20 1.60
CA VAL A 86 -9.06 -0.05 0.18
C VAL A 86 -8.77 1.27 -0.52
N SER A 87 -7.65 1.33 -1.22
CA SER A 87 -7.31 2.45 -2.08
C SER A 87 -6.97 1.99 -3.50
N ARG A 88 -7.13 2.92 -4.45
CA ARG A 88 -6.68 2.78 -5.83
C ARG A 88 -5.57 3.78 -6.07
N LEU A 89 -4.47 3.31 -6.63
CA LEU A 89 -3.29 4.11 -6.92
C LEU A 89 -3.07 4.15 -8.42
N ARG A 90 -2.59 5.29 -8.92
CA ARG A 90 -2.14 5.48 -10.31
C ARG A 90 -0.92 6.38 -10.35
N HIS A 91 -0.03 6.20 -11.31
CA HIS A 91 1.09 7.12 -11.52
C HIS A 91 0.70 8.16 -12.56
N ASP A 92 0.61 9.42 -12.15
CA ASP A 92 0.43 10.54 -13.07
C ASP A 92 1.79 10.95 -13.65
N ARG A 93 2.02 10.57 -14.91
CA ARG A 93 3.27 10.86 -15.63
C ARG A 93 3.50 12.35 -15.87
N SER A 94 2.45 13.17 -15.89
CA SER A 94 2.57 14.61 -16.17
C SER A 94 3.14 15.37 -14.97
N SER A 95 2.68 15.03 -13.76
CA SER A 95 3.18 15.62 -12.52
C SER A 95 4.29 14.82 -11.84
N GLY A 96 4.44 13.54 -12.20
CA GLY A 96 5.35 12.59 -11.55
C GLY A 96 4.90 12.17 -10.15
N HIS A 97 3.62 12.39 -9.82
CA HIS A 97 3.02 12.01 -8.54
C HIS A 97 2.32 10.66 -8.62
N VAL A 98 2.25 9.96 -7.49
CA VAL A 98 1.33 8.85 -7.29
C VAL A 98 0.00 9.41 -6.80
N GLU A 99 -1.06 9.22 -7.56
CA GLU A 99 -2.41 9.55 -7.12
C GLU A 99 -3.00 8.38 -6.35
N GLU A 100 -3.33 8.59 -5.08
CA GLU A 100 -4.03 7.60 -4.26
C GLU A 100 -5.46 8.06 -3.95
N ARG A 101 -6.43 7.16 -4.14
CA ARG A 101 -7.85 7.40 -3.86
C ARG A 101 -8.41 6.36 -2.92
N PHE A 102 -9.01 6.79 -1.81
CA PHE A 102 -9.81 5.95 -0.91
C PHE A 102 -11.04 6.72 -0.45
N GLY A 103 -12.21 6.07 -0.57
CA GLY A 103 -13.49 6.71 -0.29
C GLY A 103 -13.65 8.07 -1.03
N PRO A 104 -13.98 9.16 -0.32
CA PRO A 104 -14.12 10.50 -0.89
C PRO A 104 -12.79 11.26 -1.03
N VAL A 105 -11.67 10.68 -0.58
CA VAL A 105 -10.37 11.35 -0.52
C VAL A 105 -9.52 10.99 -1.73
N ARG A 106 -8.85 11.98 -2.31
CA ARG A 106 -7.76 11.80 -3.26
C ARG A 106 -6.52 12.53 -2.76
N LEU A 107 -5.37 11.89 -2.86
CA LEU A 107 -4.06 12.43 -2.53
C LEU A 107 -3.18 12.40 -3.78
N ALA A 108 -2.41 13.46 -4.00
CA ALA A 108 -1.28 13.46 -4.93
C ALA A 108 -0.01 13.34 -4.09
N LEU A 109 0.69 12.23 -4.24
CA LEU A 109 1.84 11.84 -3.43
C LEU A 109 3.14 12.06 -4.20
N SER A 110 4.08 12.77 -3.60
CA SER A 110 5.44 12.96 -4.12
C SER A 110 6.40 12.00 -3.44
N VAL A 111 7.38 11.50 -4.18
CA VAL A 111 8.41 10.60 -3.65
C VAL A 111 9.79 11.22 -3.75
N THR A 112 10.56 11.12 -2.66
CA THR A 112 11.98 11.50 -2.56
C THR A 112 12.73 10.45 -1.75
N VAL A 113 14.06 10.54 -1.68
CA VAL A 113 14.87 9.70 -0.79
C VAL A 113 15.66 10.58 0.16
N GLU A 114 15.59 10.26 1.46
CA GLU A 114 16.36 10.94 2.51
C GLU A 114 16.94 9.88 3.44
N GLY A 115 18.26 9.89 3.64
CA GLY A 115 18.93 8.94 4.54
C GLY A 115 18.70 7.47 4.18
N GLY A 116 18.50 7.15 2.89
CA GLY A 116 18.22 5.79 2.42
C GLY A 116 16.75 5.34 2.55
N ALA A 117 15.90 6.15 3.18
CA ALA A 117 14.46 5.92 3.26
C ALA A 117 13.73 6.59 2.08
N LEU A 118 12.71 5.93 1.55
CA LEU A 118 11.75 6.57 0.66
C LEU A 118 10.85 7.48 1.50
N VAL A 119 10.83 8.76 1.17
CA VAL A 119 9.98 9.76 1.81
C VAL A 119 8.79 10.05 0.92
N VAL A 120 7.58 9.91 1.47
CA VAL A 120 6.33 10.14 0.74
C VAL A 120 5.67 11.42 1.25
N GLY A 121 5.64 12.44 0.41
CA GLY A 121 5.00 13.74 0.67
C GLY A 121 3.58 13.83 0.13
N VAL A 122 2.76 14.73 0.69
CA VAL A 122 1.44 15.08 0.15
C VAL A 122 1.55 16.40 -0.61
N ALA A 123 1.60 16.33 -1.95
CA ALA A 123 1.66 17.49 -2.83
C ALA A 123 0.27 18.14 -3.04
N GLY A 124 -0.78 17.33 -2.98
CA GLY A 124 -2.17 17.74 -3.18
C GLY A 124 -3.17 16.83 -2.48
N MET A 125 -4.34 17.38 -2.17
CA MET A 125 -5.45 16.63 -1.58
C MET A 125 -6.77 17.21 -2.07
N SER A 126 -7.75 16.35 -2.32
CA SER A 126 -9.15 16.75 -2.50
C SER A 126 -10.08 15.83 -1.72
N VAL A 127 -11.22 16.38 -1.30
CA VAL A 127 -12.29 15.64 -0.60
C VAL A 127 -13.58 15.89 -1.36
N LEU A 128 -14.29 14.82 -1.75
CA LEU A 128 -15.49 14.90 -2.58
C LEU A 128 -15.27 15.69 -3.89
N GLY A 129 -14.05 15.65 -4.43
CA GLY A 129 -13.66 16.39 -5.63
C GLY A 129 -13.28 17.86 -5.41
N VAL A 130 -13.45 18.40 -4.20
CA VAL A 130 -13.08 19.78 -3.87
C VAL A 130 -11.61 19.83 -3.41
N PRO A 131 -10.73 20.62 -4.06
CA PRO A 131 -9.34 20.77 -3.65
C PRO A 131 -9.23 21.36 -2.24
N VAL A 132 -8.39 20.76 -1.40
CA VAL A 132 -8.10 21.28 -0.05
C VAL A 132 -7.01 22.36 -0.14
N PRO A 133 -7.24 23.58 0.39
CA PRO A 133 -6.25 24.66 0.40
C PRO A 133 -4.95 24.29 1.12
N LYS A 134 -3.83 24.90 0.72
CA LYS A 134 -2.49 24.51 1.21
C LYS A 134 -2.36 24.44 2.73
N GLY A 135 -2.94 25.38 3.47
CA GLY A 135 -2.88 25.44 4.93
C GLY A 135 -3.78 24.46 5.68
N LEU A 136 -4.71 23.78 5.00
CA LEU A 136 -5.63 22.80 5.60
C LEU A 136 -5.25 21.35 5.27
N ARG A 137 -4.31 21.15 4.34
CA ARG A 137 -3.84 19.81 3.96
C ARG A 137 -2.96 19.22 5.06
N PRO A 138 -3.01 17.90 5.29
CA PRO A 138 -2.05 17.23 6.14
C PRO A 138 -0.65 17.31 5.51
N VAL A 139 0.33 17.56 6.36
CA VAL A 139 1.74 17.32 6.07
C VAL A 139 2.01 15.84 6.33
N SER A 140 2.55 15.17 5.32
CA SER A 140 2.99 13.78 5.45
C SER A 140 4.35 13.72 6.13
N GLU A 141 4.49 12.77 7.03
CA GLU A 141 5.73 12.40 7.72
C GLU A 141 6.09 10.95 7.38
N THR A 142 5.68 10.52 6.17
CA THR A 142 5.81 9.12 5.74
C THR A 142 7.21 8.77 5.31
N ARG A 143 7.74 7.68 5.87
CA ARG A 143 9.02 7.06 5.54
C ARG A 143 8.88 5.56 5.36
N GLU A 144 9.57 5.03 4.37
CA GLU A 144 9.67 3.59 4.11
C GLU A 144 11.14 3.21 3.97
N PHE A 145 11.57 2.18 4.69
CA PHE A 145 12.97 1.81 4.81
C PHE A 145 13.13 0.31 5.09
N GLU A 146 14.37 -0.15 5.08
CA GLU A 146 14.74 -1.51 5.46
C GLU A 146 15.24 -1.50 6.91
N ASP A 147 14.77 -2.43 7.75
CA ASP A 147 15.30 -2.60 9.10
C ASP A 147 16.55 -3.50 9.13
N GLU A 148 17.15 -3.66 10.30
CA GLU A 148 18.37 -4.47 10.48
C GLU A 148 18.17 -5.95 10.16
N ASP A 149 16.91 -6.44 10.19
CA ASP A 149 16.53 -7.81 9.84
C ASP A 149 16.24 -7.96 8.33
N GLY A 150 16.38 -6.88 7.54
CA GLY A 150 16.11 -6.86 6.10
C GLY A 150 14.62 -6.78 5.75
N ARG A 151 13.75 -6.44 6.71
CA ARG A 151 12.30 -6.34 6.50
C ARG A 151 11.92 -4.96 5.98
N PHE A 152 10.81 -4.91 5.25
CA PHE A 152 10.20 -3.64 4.88
C PHE A 152 9.58 -3.00 6.11
N ARG A 153 10.06 -1.81 6.49
CA ARG A 153 9.54 -1.00 7.58
C ARG A 153 8.87 0.24 7.02
N PHE A 154 7.71 0.57 7.57
CA PHE A 154 6.96 1.77 7.25
C PHE A 154 6.68 2.58 8.51
N ASP A 155 6.76 3.90 8.35
CA ASP A 155 6.37 4.90 9.32
C ASP A 155 5.54 5.95 8.57
N VAL A 156 4.23 5.76 8.56
CA VAL A 156 3.28 6.56 7.78
C VAL A 156 2.60 7.53 8.71
N GLY A 157 3.09 8.77 8.77
CA GLY A 157 2.56 9.84 9.60
C GLY A 157 1.81 10.91 8.79
N ALA A 158 0.76 11.47 9.38
CA ALA A 158 0.12 12.68 8.89
C ALA A 158 -0.16 13.63 10.06
N ARG A 159 0.10 14.92 9.86
CA ARG A 159 -0.24 15.99 10.81
C ARG A 159 -0.84 17.20 10.11
N ILE A 160 -1.70 17.94 10.78
CA ILE A 160 -2.17 19.25 10.31
C ILE A 160 -1.44 20.32 11.16
N PRO A 161 -0.73 21.29 10.56
CA PRO A 161 0.16 22.20 11.29
C PRO A 161 -0.46 22.89 12.52
N TRP A 162 -1.72 23.29 12.45
CA TRP A 162 -2.43 23.99 13.52
C TRP A 162 -3.31 23.06 14.39
N LEU A 163 -3.50 21.80 13.99
CA LEU A 163 -4.35 20.83 14.70
C LEU A 163 -3.55 19.74 15.41
N GLY A 164 -2.28 19.57 15.03
CA GLY A 164 -1.38 18.54 15.53
C GLY A 164 -1.47 17.23 14.74
N PRO A 165 -1.00 16.11 15.35
CA PRO A 165 -1.02 14.79 14.73
C PRO A 165 -2.43 14.36 14.31
N VAL A 166 -2.53 13.77 13.12
CA VAL A 166 -3.78 13.21 12.58
C VAL A 166 -3.80 11.71 12.83
N ILE A 167 -2.83 11.00 12.26
CA ILE A 167 -2.68 9.55 12.39
C ILE A 167 -1.24 9.16 12.09
N ARG A 168 -0.76 8.10 12.74
CA ARG A 168 0.53 7.50 12.45
C ARG A 168 0.43 5.98 12.49
N TYR A 169 1.03 5.33 11.50
CA TYR A 169 1.16 3.88 11.39
C TYR A 169 2.63 3.53 11.37
N GLU A 170 3.09 2.75 12.34
CA GLU A 170 4.47 2.32 12.42
C GLU A 170 4.53 0.80 12.46
N GLY A 171 5.07 0.19 11.42
CA GLY A 171 4.97 -1.24 11.24
C GLY A 171 6.01 -1.81 10.28
N TRP A 172 6.08 -3.14 10.25
CA TRP A 172 6.91 -3.87 9.30
C TRP A 172 6.03 -4.86 8.53
N LEU A 173 6.47 -5.23 7.33
CA LEU A 173 5.82 -6.23 6.48
C LEU A 173 6.85 -7.18 5.89
N GLU A 174 6.44 -8.42 5.72
CA GLU A 174 7.15 -9.43 4.96
C GLU A 174 6.21 -10.05 3.92
N PRO A 175 6.74 -10.58 2.80
CA PRO A 175 5.92 -11.33 1.86
C PRO A 175 5.24 -12.52 2.56
N ALA A 176 3.91 -12.59 2.44
CA ALA A 176 3.16 -13.73 2.96
C ALA A 176 3.61 -15.01 2.22
N PRO A 177 3.73 -16.16 2.91
CA PRO A 177 4.02 -17.43 2.26
C PRO A 177 3.01 -17.69 1.15
N GLN A 178 3.50 -17.91 -0.08
CA GLN A 178 2.63 -18.33 -1.16
C GLN A 178 2.01 -19.67 -0.77
N ALA A 179 0.69 -19.72 -0.62
CA ALA A 179 -0.01 -20.99 -0.51
C ALA A 179 0.32 -21.79 -1.77
N ARG A 180 1.13 -22.85 -1.65
CA ARG A 180 1.31 -23.81 -2.73
C ARG A 180 -0.09 -24.29 -3.09
N VAL A 181 -0.53 -24.00 -4.31
CA VAL A 181 -1.67 -24.69 -4.89
C VAL A 181 -1.27 -26.16 -4.93
N SER A 182 -1.75 -26.95 -3.96
CA SER A 182 -1.63 -28.39 -4.01
C SER A 182 -2.25 -28.84 -5.33
N GLY A 183 -1.50 -29.66 -6.06
CA GLY A 183 -1.70 -29.91 -7.48
C GLY A 183 -3.14 -30.21 -7.85
N SER A 184 -3.53 -29.66 -9.01
CA SER A 184 -4.63 -30.21 -9.79
C SER A 184 -4.45 -31.73 -9.89
N PRO A 185 -5.46 -32.57 -9.59
CA PRO A 185 -5.31 -34.00 -9.73
C PRO A 185 -4.94 -34.31 -11.18
N ALA A 186 -3.81 -34.99 -11.36
CA ALA A 186 -3.38 -35.49 -12.65
C ALA A 186 -4.54 -36.28 -13.28
N ILE A 187 -5.01 -35.81 -14.45
CA ILE A 187 -5.96 -36.56 -15.27
C ILE A 187 -5.23 -37.87 -15.66
N PRO A 188 -5.69 -39.05 -15.23
CA PRO A 188 -5.04 -40.29 -15.65
C PRO A 188 -5.18 -40.43 -17.17
N PRO A 189 -4.15 -40.94 -17.87
CA PRO A 189 -4.23 -41.12 -19.31
C PRO A 189 -5.37 -42.08 -19.65
N ARG A 190 -6.23 -41.68 -20.60
CA ARG A 190 -7.27 -42.53 -21.17
C ARG A 190 -6.61 -43.79 -21.74
N SER A 191 -6.88 -44.93 -21.12
CA SER A 191 -6.57 -46.24 -21.69
C SER A 191 -7.24 -46.37 -23.06
N SER A 192 -6.44 -46.47 -24.11
CA SER A 192 -6.88 -46.85 -25.44
C SER A 192 -7.47 -48.27 -25.36
N ARG A 193 -8.78 -48.40 -25.57
CA ARG A 193 -9.37 -49.70 -25.89
C ARG A 193 -8.91 -50.06 -27.30
N SER A 194 -7.96 -50.98 -27.38
CA SER A 194 -7.77 -51.84 -28.53
C SER A 194 -9.05 -52.64 -28.72
N ALA A 195 -9.85 -52.28 -29.74
CA ALA A 195 -10.86 -53.16 -30.28
C ALA A 195 -10.15 -54.15 -31.21
N GLY A 196 -9.94 -55.36 -30.70
CA GLY A 196 -9.52 -56.49 -31.53
C GLY A 196 -10.62 -56.84 -32.54
N SER A 197 -10.21 -56.99 -33.80
CA SER A 197 -10.93 -57.80 -34.78
C SER A 197 -10.81 -59.28 -34.41
N PRO A 198 -11.90 -60.05 -34.55
CA PRO A 198 -11.77 -61.45 -34.89
C PRO A 198 -12.47 -61.76 -36.23
N ARG A 199 -11.64 -62.32 -37.13
CA ARG A 199 -11.95 -63.17 -38.30
C ARG A 199 -12.49 -62.51 -39.56
#